data_AF-A0A7Y2E1I9-F1
#
_entry.id   AF-A0A7Y2E1I9-F1
#
_cell.length_a   1.000
_cell.length_b   1.000
_cell.length_c   1.000
_cell.angle_alpha   90.00
_cell.angle_beta   90.00
_cell.angle_gamma   90.00
#
_symmetry.space_group_name_H-M   'P 1'
#
loop_
_entity.id
_entity.type
_entity.pdbx_description
1 polymer ?
#
loop_
_entity_poly.entity_id
_entity_poly.type
_entity_poly.pdbx_seq_one_letter_code
_entity_poly.pdbx_strand_id
1 'polypeptide(L)'
;MKDKFIHMIPSLIVFAATLWISLFIVKTVSFINIEIEIRVEQSTDIQIYYTYGKKGISEDRNITKSVPSSDEIKSYKFPIHDQKDLNMMRFDLGTKQNVVEIKSFKINGLFSSVEYDARQMLNLWEANDLVTKVEIVDDLLVCHTRGPDPFLTYVDCKELYVNEINRYWSKTVFIILAILLSLLLSLLFYARVPRWLAPFEQTYDLILVLVFIAGMLVPLSVFLLPGMQALGSFDNRALSPAPDLAEDPIFTIPEKFSEYFEDRFGFRNELIEMNNDLKAKLFNMSAIPNRVQIGKEGWLYFTGEGSMKDYILNRNPFTNKELEKIYQTLLLRSQWLEKQGIKYYIMIPPIKAHVYPEYLPPSLQGAKNKHRLDQVLEYLDSKDFKVPIIDLRELYKEKKKIRELYYKSDTHWNIYGAFLAYQELLKEIGMDFPQVAPYSEDDYKIVEGINKFSGDLADMLRLDDDQKRTDVYMHPLIPPRAERQKNEKKLFNHKFYDYKIVMELPDSSNNLKLLVYRDSYTNYLIPKIAEHFDRSVYIWSRTFNYNEVLEEQPDIVAEVMLERFIHEWIDGNFPKIKPED
;
A
#
# COMPACT_ATOMS: atom_id res chain seq x y z
N MET A 1 -11.96 -54.90 2.93
CA MET A 1 -11.00 -53.80 2.61
C MET A 1 -11.60 -52.42 2.83
N LYS A 2 -12.88 -52.17 2.49
CA LYS A 2 -13.57 -50.88 2.76
C LYS A 2 -13.56 -50.47 4.24
N ASP A 3 -13.77 -51.40 5.18
CA ASP A 3 -13.83 -51.06 6.61
C ASP A 3 -12.49 -50.61 7.20
N LYS A 4 -11.36 -51.09 6.66
CA LYS A 4 -10.02 -50.64 7.12
C LYS A 4 -9.69 -49.22 6.66
N PHE A 5 -10.22 -48.78 5.51
CA PHE A 5 -10.04 -47.42 5.01
C PHE A 5 -10.82 -46.39 5.83
N ILE A 6 -12.02 -46.75 6.31
CA ILE A 6 -12.89 -45.87 7.10
C ILE A 6 -12.23 -45.49 8.44
N HIS A 7 -11.46 -46.38 9.05
CA HIS A 7 -10.73 -46.09 10.29
C HIS A 7 -9.43 -45.29 10.09
N MET A 8 -8.91 -45.24 8.86
CA MET A 8 -7.66 -44.54 8.55
C MET A 8 -7.89 -43.04 8.37
N ILE A 9 -9.08 -42.64 7.88
CA ILE A 9 -9.43 -41.26 7.57
C ILE A 9 -9.42 -40.35 8.81
N PRO A 10 -10.04 -40.70 9.97
CA PRO A 10 -9.96 -39.86 11.17
C PRO A 10 -8.54 -39.70 11.69
N SER A 11 -7.72 -40.76 11.62
CA SER A 11 -6.31 -40.71 12.03
C SER A 11 -5.49 -39.80 11.10
N LEU A 12 -5.77 -39.83 9.80
CA LEU A 12 -5.17 -38.92 8.81
C LEU A 12 -5.60 -37.47 9.01
N ILE A 13 -6.85 -37.22 9.39
CA ILE A 13 -7.38 -35.88 9.69
C ILE A 13 -6.73 -35.34 10.97
N VAL A 14 -6.65 -36.15 12.03
CA VAL A 14 -5.98 -35.75 13.28
C VAL A 14 -4.49 -35.51 13.04
N PHE A 15 -3.84 -36.35 12.25
CA PHE A 15 -2.43 -36.16 11.84
C PHE A 15 -2.25 -34.86 11.05
N ALA A 16 -3.09 -34.60 10.04
CA ALA A 16 -3.03 -33.37 9.27
C ALA A 16 -3.29 -32.13 10.15
N ALA A 17 -4.26 -32.19 11.07
CA ALA A 17 -4.57 -31.10 11.98
C ALA A 17 -3.43 -30.83 12.97
N THR A 18 -2.86 -31.87 13.60
CA THR A 18 -1.72 -31.72 14.51
C THR A 18 -0.44 -31.28 13.80
N LEU A 19 -0.18 -31.79 12.60
CA LEU A 19 0.94 -31.34 11.76
C LEU A 19 0.76 -29.87 11.39
N TRP A 20 -0.45 -29.45 11.01
CA TRP A 20 -0.77 -28.07 10.69
C TRP A 20 -0.62 -27.16 11.92
N ILE A 21 -1.19 -27.53 13.07
CA ILE A 21 -1.04 -26.80 14.35
C ILE A 21 0.42 -26.69 14.77
N SER A 22 1.23 -27.74 14.58
CA SER A 22 2.64 -27.74 14.99
C SER A 22 3.50 -26.89 14.06
N LEU A 23 3.32 -26.99 12.75
CA LEU A 23 3.95 -26.10 11.77
C LEU A 23 3.54 -24.65 11.97
N PHE A 24 2.32 -24.43 12.45
CA PHE A 24 1.77 -23.13 12.79
C PHE A 24 2.33 -22.55 14.10
N ILE A 25 2.45 -23.33 15.18
CA ILE A 25 3.12 -22.89 16.42
C ILE A 25 4.58 -22.49 16.14
N VAL A 26 5.27 -23.21 15.26
CA VAL A 26 6.59 -22.83 14.76
C VAL A 26 6.56 -21.48 14.02
N LYS A 27 5.51 -21.22 13.25
CA LYS A 27 5.29 -19.92 12.59
C LYS A 27 5.04 -18.79 13.61
N THR A 28 4.33 -19.06 14.70
CA THR A 28 3.82 -18.04 15.64
C THR A 28 4.76 -17.74 16.82
N VAL A 29 5.59 -18.69 17.27
CA VAL A 29 6.47 -18.52 18.46
C VAL A 29 7.86 -17.97 18.09
N SER A 30 8.18 -17.87 16.81
CA SER A 30 9.49 -17.40 16.34
C SER A 30 9.51 -15.87 16.19
N PHE A 31 9.68 -15.14 17.29
CA PHE A 31 9.93 -13.69 17.27
C PHE A 31 11.42 -13.38 17.17
N ILE A 32 11.76 -12.26 16.55
CA ILE A 32 13.11 -11.69 16.57
C ILE A 32 13.08 -10.51 17.53
N ASN A 33 13.94 -10.51 18.55
CA ASN A 33 14.13 -9.37 19.43
C ASN A 33 15.45 -8.70 19.09
N ILE A 34 15.38 -7.47 18.58
CA ILE A 34 16.55 -6.61 18.53
C ILE A 34 16.76 -6.04 19.93
N GLU A 35 17.97 -6.13 20.45
CA GLU A 35 18.36 -5.59 21.74
C GLU A 35 19.56 -4.67 21.54
N ILE A 36 19.41 -3.40 21.92
CA ILE A 36 20.45 -2.40 21.72
C ILE A 36 20.86 -1.84 23.08
N GLU A 37 22.16 -1.91 23.38
CA GLU A 37 22.77 -1.29 24.55
C GLU A 37 23.23 0.11 24.18
N ILE A 38 22.53 1.14 24.68
CA ILE A 38 22.73 2.54 24.28
C ILE A 38 22.64 3.51 25.46
N ARG A 39 23.23 4.69 25.29
CA ARG A 39 22.88 5.91 26.02
C ARG A 39 22.78 7.10 25.09
N VAL A 40 22.01 8.09 25.50
CA VAL A 40 21.78 9.33 24.75
C VAL A 40 21.99 10.53 25.66
N GLU A 41 22.59 11.59 25.14
CA GLU A 41 22.82 12.83 25.90
C GLU A 41 21.49 13.53 26.21
N GLN A 42 20.58 13.57 25.24
CA GLN A 42 19.23 14.11 25.38
C GLN A 42 18.17 13.04 25.13
N SER A 43 17.09 13.05 25.92
CA SER A 43 15.96 12.12 25.73
C SER A 43 15.41 12.20 24.31
N THR A 44 15.26 11.06 23.65
CA THR A 44 14.85 10.99 22.25
C THR A 44 14.10 9.70 21.94
N ASP A 45 13.34 9.68 20.85
CA ASP A 45 12.66 8.49 20.37
C ASP A 45 13.54 7.80 19.33
N ILE A 46 13.91 6.55 19.61
CA ILE A 46 14.68 5.72 18.69
C ILE A 46 13.73 4.81 17.94
N GLN A 47 13.92 4.71 16.63
CA GLN A 47 13.06 3.91 15.76
C GLN A 47 13.87 2.90 14.95
N ILE A 48 13.32 1.70 14.77
CA ILE A 48 13.87 0.70 13.86
C ILE A 48 12.86 0.45 12.76
N TYR A 49 13.22 0.83 11.54
CA TYR A 49 12.54 0.49 10.31
C TYR A 49 13.14 -0.79 9.73
N TYR A 50 12.30 -1.65 9.14
CA TYR A 50 12.77 -2.88 8.53
C TYR A 50 11.95 -3.26 7.30
N THR A 51 12.59 -3.94 6.36
CA THR A 51 11.93 -4.44 5.15
C THR A 51 12.22 -5.90 4.87
N TYR A 52 11.27 -6.52 4.18
CA TYR A 52 11.38 -7.86 3.66
C TYR A 52 11.56 -7.83 2.14
N GLY A 53 12.48 -8.65 1.63
CA GLY A 53 12.80 -8.72 0.20
C GLY A 53 13.37 -7.40 -0.37
N LYS A 54 13.52 -7.30 -1.70
CA LYS A 54 14.24 -6.19 -2.37
C LYS A 54 13.48 -4.86 -2.47
N LYS A 55 12.44 -4.61 -1.65
CA LYS A 55 11.78 -3.29 -1.58
C LYS A 55 12.63 -2.32 -0.73
N GLY A 56 12.62 -1.04 -1.09
CA GLY A 56 13.18 0.04 -0.24
C GLY A 56 12.43 0.17 1.08
N ILE A 57 13.01 0.92 2.04
CA ILE A 57 12.40 1.17 3.36
C ILE A 57 11.00 1.76 3.20
N SER A 58 10.00 1.10 3.79
CA SER A 58 8.63 1.61 3.87
C SER A 58 8.37 2.08 5.30
N GLU A 59 7.71 3.23 5.44
CA GLU A 59 7.42 3.85 6.74
C GLU A 59 6.41 3.05 7.57
N ASP A 60 5.71 2.11 6.94
CA ASP A 60 4.63 1.29 7.53
C ASP A 60 5.12 0.22 8.51
N ARG A 61 6.44 -0.04 8.56
CA ARG A 61 7.06 -1.06 9.43
C ARG A 61 8.18 -0.46 10.25
N ASN A 62 7.80 0.13 11.39
CA ASN A 62 8.75 0.65 12.37
C ASN A 62 8.38 0.21 13.79
N ILE A 63 9.39 0.15 14.65
CA ILE A 63 9.22 -0.02 16.10
C ILE A 63 9.90 1.18 16.76
N THR A 64 9.13 1.95 17.52
CA THR A 64 9.60 3.15 18.21
C THR A 64 9.73 2.90 19.71
N LYS A 65 10.78 3.42 20.32
CA LYS A 65 10.96 3.38 21.78
C LYS A 65 11.58 4.68 22.30
N SER A 66 10.95 5.27 23.31
CA SER A 66 11.48 6.44 23.99
C SER A 66 12.66 6.06 24.88
N VAL A 67 13.79 6.73 24.65
CA VAL A 67 15.05 6.52 25.36
C VAL A 67 15.35 7.80 26.15
N PRO A 68 15.23 7.79 27.49
CA PRO A 68 15.58 8.95 28.30
C PRO A 68 17.09 9.19 28.31
N SER A 69 17.50 10.45 28.46
CA SER A 69 18.90 10.80 28.77
C SER A 69 19.41 10.05 30.00
N SER A 70 20.65 9.57 29.94
CA SER A 70 21.24 8.72 30.96
C SER A 70 22.77 8.73 30.84
N ASP A 71 23.47 8.86 31.97
CA ASP A 71 24.93 8.69 32.01
C ASP A 71 25.34 7.21 31.90
N GLU A 72 24.42 6.30 32.21
CA GLU A 72 24.61 4.84 32.11
C GLU A 72 24.04 4.28 30.80
N ILE A 73 24.75 3.30 30.23
CA ILE A 73 24.31 2.49 29.09
C ILE A 73 23.20 1.54 29.55
N LYS A 74 22.06 1.58 28.86
CA LYS A 74 20.89 0.75 29.15
C LYS A 74 20.51 -0.09 27.95
N SER A 75 19.94 -1.27 28.22
CA SER A 75 19.45 -2.17 27.17
C SER A 75 18.00 -1.88 26.82
N TYR A 76 17.73 -1.75 25.52
CA TYR A 76 16.41 -1.53 24.96
C TYR A 76 16.07 -2.62 23.95
N LYS A 77 14.97 -3.34 24.20
CA LYS A 77 14.44 -4.37 23.29
C LYS A 77 13.38 -3.82 22.34
N PHE A 78 13.49 -4.22 21.07
CA PHE A 78 12.62 -3.87 19.93
C PHE A 78 12.15 -5.19 19.27
N PRO A 79 10.93 -5.67 19.59
CA PRO A 79 10.44 -6.95 19.10
C PRO A 79 9.89 -6.86 17.67
N ILE A 80 10.48 -7.63 16.73
CA ILE A 80 10.01 -7.81 15.35
C ILE A 80 9.21 -9.12 15.26
N HIS A 81 7.96 -9.02 14.81
CA HIS A 81 6.97 -10.11 14.87
C HIS A 81 6.65 -10.76 13.50
N ASP A 82 7.55 -10.69 12.50
CA ASP A 82 7.34 -11.30 11.17
C ASP A 82 8.57 -12.14 10.71
N GLN A 83 8.28 -13.22 9.98
CA GLN A 83 9.20 -14.31 9.59
C GLN A 83 9.83 -14.16 8.21
N LYS A 84 9.53 -13.09 7.49
CA LYS A 84 10.05 -12.87 6.14
C LYS A 84 11.54 -12.52 6.18
N ASP A 85 12.27 -12.80 5.10
CA ASP A 85 13.71 -12.56 5.03
C ASP A 85 13.99 -11.05 5.12
N LEU A 86 14.52 -10.60 6.27
CA LEU A 86 14.96 -9.22 6.48
C LEU A 86 16.02 -8.90 5.44
N ASN A 87 15.80 -7.84 4.67
CA ASN A 87 16.71 -7.42 3.60
C ASN A 87 17.42 -6.11 3.94
N MET A 88 16.73 -5.21 4.63
CA MET A 88 17.27 -3.91 5.02
C MET A 88 16.73 -3.52 6.39
N MET A 89 17.58 -2.90 7.20
CA MET A 89 17.20 -2.23 8.43
C MET A 89 17.65 -0.76 8.39
N ARG A 90 16.85 0.10 8.99
CA ARG A 90 17.18 1.50 9.23
C ARG A 90 16.96 1.81 10.71
N PHE A 91 17.99 2.32 11.34
CA PHE A 91 18.03 2.66 12.75
C PHE A 91 18.09 4.17 12.91
N ASP A 92 16.97 4.75 13.33
CA ASP A 92 16.82 6.19 13.55
C ASP A 92 17.29 6.55 14.95
N LEU A 93 18.18 7.54 14.99
CA LEU A 93 18.90 7.99 16.17
C LEU A 93 18.20 9.16 16.88
N GLY A 94 16.94 9.45 16.52
CA GLY A 94 16.13 10.52 17.10
C GLY A 94 15.74 11.62 16.11
N THR A 95 15.13 12.69 16.62
CA THR A 95 14.58 13.80 15.80
C THR A 95 15.23 15.16 16.09
N LYS A 96 16.32 15.17 16.86
CA LYS A 96 17.01 16.36 17.34
C LYS A 96 18.52 16.18 17.28
N GLN A 97 19.24 17.29 17.39
CA GLN A 97 20.68 17.26 17.59
C GLN A 97 21.01 16.55 18.92
N ASN A 98 21.80 15.50 18.85
CA ASN A 98 22.11 14.63 19.98
C ASN A 98 23.46 13.92 19.79
N VAL A 99 23.96 13.33 20.86
CA VAL A 99 25.01 12.32 20.82
C VAL A 99 24.41 11.00 21.27
N VAL A 100 24.46 10.01 20.38
CA VAL A 100 23.97 8.65 20.62
C VAL A 100 25.16 7.71 20.69
N GLU A 101 25.34 7.05 21.83
CA GLU A 101 26.43 6.13 22.06
C GLU A 101 25.90 4.70 22.15
N ILE A 102 26.41 3.83 21.28
CA ILE A 102 25.92 2.46 21.11
C ILE A 102 27.05 1.49 21.43
N LYS A 103 26.80 0.59 22.39
CA LYS A 103 27.76 -0.43 22.81
C LYS A 103 27.63 -1.71 21.99
N SER A 104 26.39 -2.17 21.79
CA SER A 104 26.12 -3.40 21.06
C SER A 104 24.74 -3.39 20.43
N PHE A 105 24.63 -4.02 19.27
CA PHE A 105 23.36 -4.32 18.60
C PHE A 105 23.20 -5.84 18.49
N LYS A 106 22.24 -6.39 19.23
CA LYS A 106 21.97 -7.83 19.32
C LYS A 106 20.69 -8.18 18.59
N ILE A 107 20.69 -9.30 17.88
CA ILE A 107 19.51 -9.91 17.30
C ILE A 107 19.31 -11.27 17.93
N ASN A 108 18.27 -11.38 18.74
CA ASN A 108 17.90 -12.60 19.44
C ASN A 108 16.75 -13.31 18.72
N GLY A 109 17.00 -14.51 18.23
CA GLY A 109 15.97 -15.45 17.79
C GLY A 109 15.64 -16.48 18.88
N LEU A 110 14.76 -17.44 18.55
CA LEU A 110 14.25 -18.42 19.52
C LEU A 110 15.32 -19.40 20.02
N PHE A 111 16.30 -19.80 19.19
CA PHE A 111 17.38 -20.72 19.58
C PHE A 111 18.80 -20.21 19.29
N SER A 112 18.94 -18.93 18.90
CA SER A 112 20.22 -18.34 18.51
C SER A 112 20.22 -16.84 18.69
N SER A 113 21.40 -16.26 18.89
CA SER A 113 21.60 -14.82 18.99
C SER A 113 22.84 -14.42 18.21
N VAL A 114 22.81 -13.25 17.59
CA VAL A 114 23.96 -12.62 16.92
C VAL A 114 24.15 -11.23 17.54
N GLU A 115 25.38 -10.90 17.91
CA GLU A 115 25.75 -9.60 18.49
C GLU A 115 26.74 -8.89 17.57
N TYR A 116 26.50 -7.60 17.35
CA TYR A 116 27.38 -6.70 16.64
C TYR A 116 27.95 -5.69 17.62
N ASP A 117 29.28 -5.65 17.74
CA ASP A 117 30.00 -4.63 18.50
C ASP A 117 30.14 -3.31 17.70
N ALA A 118 30.65 -2.26 18.34
CA ALA A 118 30.82 -0.94 17.73
C ALA A 118 31.63 -0.95 16.42
N ARG A 119 32.67 -1.80 16.30
CA ARG A 119 33.52 -1.89 15.10
C ARG A 119 32.78 -2.57 13.96
N GLN A 120 32.05 -3.65 14.27
CA GLN A 120 31.24 -4.35 13.29
C GLN A 120 30.08 -3.47 12.81
N MET A 121 29.45 -2.71 13.71
CA MET A 121 28.42 -1.74 13.34
C MET A 121 28.97 -0.65 12.41
N LEU A 122 30.12 -0.04 12.73
CA LEU A 122 30.73 0.99 11.89
C LEU A 122 31.01 0.49 10.45
N ASN A 123 31.39 -0.78 10.29
CA ASN A 123 31.72 -1.35 8.99
C ASN A 123 30.48 -1.78 8.17
N LEU A 124 29.39 -2.15 8.84
CA LEU A 124 28.20 -2.72 8.20
C LEU A 124 27.08 -1.71 7.98
N TRP A 125 27.04 -0.64 8.78
CA TRP A 125 25.96 0.33 8.77
C TRP A 125 26.41 1.64 8.11
N GLU A 126 25.61 2.13 7.17
CA GLU A 126 25.83 3.38 6.44
C GLU A 126 25.02 4.52 7.07
N ALA A 127 25.67 5.63 7.37
CA ALA A 127 25.04 6.81 7.93
C ALA A 127 24.46 7.74 6.84
N ASN A 128 23.32 8.38 7.11
CA ASN A 128 22.84 9.47 6.27
C ASN A 128 23.52 10.82 6.60
N ASP A 129 23.29 11.85 5.78
CA ASP A 129 23.91 13.19 5.91
C ASP A 129 23.55 13.97 7.20
N LEU A 130 22.60 13.42 7.98
CA LEU A 130 22.14 13.96 9.25
C LEU A 130 22.88 13.36 10.44
N VAL A 131 23.64 12.27 10.25
CA VAL A 131 24.65 11.83 11.20
C VAL A 131 25.98 12.48 10.80
N THR A 132 26.32 13.58 11.46
CA THR A 132 27.43 14.46 11.07
C THR A 132 28.80 13.85 11.33
N LYS A 133 28.89 12.91 12.27
CA LYS A 133 30.12 12.21 12.63
C LYS A 133 29.78 10.86 13.25
N VAL A 134 30.49 9.83 12.82
CA VAL A 134 30.47 8.49 13.43
C VAL A 134 31.90 8.12 13.76
N GLU A 135 32.16 7.77 15.02
CA GLU A 135 33.49 7.37 15.48
C GLU A 135 33.40 6.31 16.58
N ILE A 136 34.53 5.67 16.87
CA ILE A 136 34.64 4.73 17.99
C ILE A 136 35.42 5.38 19.12
N VAL A 137 34.80 5.49 20.29
CA VAL A 137 35.42 6.01 21.51
C VAL A 137 35.14 5.01 22.62
N ASP A 138 36.19 4.52 23.29
CA ASP A 138 36.08 3.55 24.40
C ASP A 138 35.19 2.32 24.07
N ASP A 139 35.38 1.76 22.87
CA ASP A 139 34.60 0.64 22.31
C ASP A 139 33.09 0.91 22.12
N LEU A 140 32.67 2.17 22.15
CA LEU A 140 31.32 2.62 21.81
C LEU A 140 31.30 3.23 20.40
N LEU A 141 30.25 2.94 19.64
CA LEU A 141 29.93 3.66 18.41
C LEU A 141 29.24 4.97 18.79
N VAL A 142 29.93 6.09 18.59
CA VAL A 142 29.44 7.43 18.91
C VAL A 142 28.94 8.10 17.64
N CYS A 143 27.64 8.39 17.60
CA CYS A 143 26.97 9.05 16.49
C CYS A 143 26.54 10.47 16.89
N HIS A 144 27.09 11.47 16.22
CA HIS A 144 26.66 12.86 16.35
C HIS A 144 25.57 13.15 15.32
N THR A 145 24.41 13.64 15.77
CA THR A 145 23.25 13.82 14.91
C THR A 145 22.84 15.28 14.76
N ARG A 146 22.14 15.61 13.68
CA ARG A 146 21.48 16.91 13.45
C ARG A 146 20.17 16.73 12.70
N GLY A 147 19.27 17.71 12.81
CA GLY A 147 18.02 17.72 12.05
C GLY A 147 17.01 16.65 12.51
N PRO A 148 15.91 16.48 11.75
CA PRO A 148 14.76 15.71 12.20
C PRO A 148 14.84 14.20 11.97
N ASP A 149 15.82 13.72 11.19
CA ASP A 149 15.83 12.33 10.69
C ASP A 149 17.24 11.66 10.55
N PRO A 150 18.15 11.78 11.54
CA PRO A 150 19.44 11.07 11.55
C PRO A 150 19.28 9.55 11.66
N PHE A 151 19.88 8.79 10.74
CA PHE A 151 19.76 7.34 10.75
C PHE A 151 20.98 6.60 10.22
N LEU A 152 21.07 5.33 10.61
CA LEU A 152 22.00 4.33 10.07
C LEU A 152 21.23 3.25 9.29
N THR A 153 21.70 2.85 8.12
CA THR A 153 21.11 1.80 7.28
C THR A 153 22.03 0.60 7.16
N TYR A 154 21.48 -0.60 7.30
CA TYR A 154 22.17 -1.84 6.97
C TYR A 154 21.42 -2.55 5.84
N VAL A 155 22.10 -2.78 4.72
CA VAL A 155 21.57 -3.37 3.49
C VAL A 155 22.13 -4.78 3.28
N ASP A 156 21.34 -5.65 2.67
CA ASP A 156 21.67 -7.06 2.44
C ASP A 156 21.86 -7.84 3.74
N CYS A 157 20.87 -7.69 4.62
CA CYS A 157 20.72 -8.42 5.87
C CYS A 157 20.59 -9.95 5.71
N LYS A 158 20.93 -10.54 4.55
CA LYS A 158 20.83 -11.98 4.30
C LYS A 158 21.65 -12.82 5.27
N GLU A 159 22.74 -12.28 5.82
CA GLU A 159 23.53 -12.92 6.87
C GLU A 159 22.91 -12.80 8.26
N LEU A 160 21.99 -11.85 8.48
CA LEU A 160 21.30 -11.66 9.77
C LEU A 160 20.24 -12.73 10.02
N TYR A 161 19.78 -13.41 8.96
CA TYR A 161 18.98 -14.60 9.16
C TYR A 161 19.93 -15.74 9.55
N VAL A 162 19.71 -16.23 10.77
CA VAL A 162 20.22 -17.48 11.34
C VAL A 162 19.75 -18.69 10.49
N ASN A 163 20.15 -18.72 9.22
CA ASN A 163 19.76 -19.72 8.25
C ASN A 163 20.57 -20.97 8.49
N GLU A 164 19.97 -21.85 9.30
CA GLU A 164 19.65 -23.24 8.96
C GLU A 164 19.17 -23.94 10.23
N ILE A 165 19.70 -23.53 11.38
CA ILE A 165 19.44 -24.17 12.66
C ILE A 165 17.98 -23.93 13.12
N ASN A 166 17.48 -22.68 13.13
CA ASN A 166 16.10 -22.42 13.57
C ASN A 166 15.03 -22.94 12.59
N ARG A 167 15.29 -22.88 11.28
CA ARG A 167 14.32 -23.26 10.25
C ARG A 167 14.17 -24.78 10.10
N TYR A 168 15.26 -25.55 10.26
CA TYR A 168 15.23 -27.01 10.20
C TYR A 168 14.97 -27.68 11.55
N TRP A 169 15.54 -27.20 12.66
CA TRP A 169 15.32 -27.85 13.95
C TRP A 169 13.90 -27.63 14.49
N SER A 170 13.32 -26.43 14.31
CA SER A 170 11.91 -26.22 14.68
C SER A 170 10.97 -27.09 13.84
N LYS A 171 11.09 -27.09 12.51
CA LYS A 171 10.22 -27.93 11.66
C LYS A 171 10.40 -29.41 11.99
N THR A 172 11.62 -29.93 12.07
CA THR A 172 11.85 -31.37 12.31
C THR A 172 11.42 -31.80 13.72
N VAL A 173 11.76 -31.06 14.77
CA VAL A 173 11.38 -31.40 16.16
C VAL A 173 9.87 -31.31 16.34
N PHE A 174 9.21 -30.29 15.79
CA PHE A 174 7.77 -30.15 15.91
C PHE A 174 7.00 -31.11 15.00
N ILE A 175 7.54 -31.51 13.83
CA ILE A 175 7.00 -32.62 13.04
C ILE A 175 7.09 -33.93 13.82
N ILE A 176 8.22 -34.20 14.48
CA ILE A 176 8.38 -35.39 15.34
C ILE A 176 7.39 -35.36 16.49
N LEU A 177 7.23 -34.21 17.18
CA LEU A 177 6.23 -34.05 18.24
C LEU A 177 4.80 -34.19 17.73
N ALA A 178 4.47 -33.68 16.53
CA ALA A 178 3.16 -33.86 15.90
C ALA A 178 2.89 -35.33 15.55
N ILE A 179 3.88 -36.05 15.02
CA ILE A 179 3.82 -37.49 14.78
C ILE A 179 3.58 -38.23 16.11
N LEU A 180 4.35 -37.92 17.16
CA LEU A 180 4.22 -38.56 18.47
C LEU A 180 2.86 -38.27 19.13
N LEU A 181 2.37 -37.02 19.03
CA LEU A 181 1.07 -36.62 19.56
C LEU A 181 -0.07 -37.25 18.77
N SER A 182 0.02 -37.31 17.44
CA SER A 182 -0.95 -37.99 16.58
C SER A 182 -0.98 -39.49 16.87
N LEU A 183 0.20 -40.13 17.02
CA LEU A 183 0.30 -41.52 17.43
C LEU A 183 -0.32 -41.76 18.81
N LEU A 184 -0.07 -40.87 19.78
CA LEU A 184 -0.66 -40.94 21.11
C LEU A 184 -2.18 -40.79 21.07
N LEU A 185 -2.71 -39.83 20.31
CA LEU A 185 -4.15 -39.60 20.16
C LEU A 185 -4.83 -40.75 19.43
N SER A 186 -4.20 -41.31 18.40
CA SER A 186 -4.65 -42.54 17.74
C SER A 186 -4.61 -43.74 18.69
N LEU A 187 -3.56 -43.91 19.49
CA LEU A 187 -3.47 -44.95 20.52
C LEU A 187 -4.56 -44.80 21.58
N LEU A 188 -4.81 -43.58 22.06
CA LEU A 188 -5.87 -43.29 23.02
C LEU A 188 -7.26 -43.53 22.41
N PHE A 189 -7.46 -43.17 21.15
CA PHE A 189 -8.68 -43.46 20.40
C PHE A 189 -8.91 -44.98 20.28
N TYR A 190 -7.89 -45.74 19.89
CA TYR A 190 -7.99 -47.21 19.77
C TYR A 190 -8.04 -47.93 21.13
N ALA A 191 -7.43 -47.38 22.18
CA ALA A 191 -7.42 -47.97 23.52
C ALA A 191 -8.70 -47.69 24.32
N ARG A 192 -9.44 -46.61 24.00
CA ARG A 192 -10.67 -46.23 24.71
C ARG A 192 -11.96 -46.49 23.97
N VAL A 193 -11.97 -46.83 22.68
CA VAL A 193 -13.21 -47.25 22.00
C VAL A 193 -13.51 -48.71 22.38
N PRO A 194 -14.45 -48.98 23.29
CA PRO A 194 -14.90 -50.35 23.50
C PRO A 194 -15.62 -50.77 22.22
N ARG A 195 -15.48 -52.02 21.79
CA ARG A 195 -16.12 -52.57 20.57
C ARG A 195 -17.67 -52.51 20.55
N TRP A 196 -18.30 -51.83 21.53
CA TRP A 196 -19.73 -51.93 21.85
C TRP A 196 -20.41 -50.58 22.19
N LEU A 197 -19.88 -49.40 21.80
CA LEU A 197 -20.58 -48.13 22.07
C LEU A 197 -20.61 -47.14 20.89
N ALA A 198 -21.86 -46.76 20.57
CA ALA A 198 -22.42 -45.71 19.71
C ALA A 198 -22.58 -45.98 18.20
N PRO A 199 -23.80 -45.79 17.64
CA PRO A 199 -24.01 -45.81 16.19
C PRO A 199 -23.18 -44.69 15.56
N PHE A 200 -22.60 -44.98 14.39
CA PHE A 200 -21.57 -44.18 13.69
C PHE A 200 -21.87 -42.67 13.58
N GLU A 201 -23.13 -42.23 13.67
CA GLU A 201 -23.55 -40.83 13.55
C GLU A 201 -23.18 -39.97 14.79
N GLN A 202 -23.37 -40.48 16.01
CA GLN A 202 -23.16 -39.67 17.24
C GLN A 202 -21.68 -39.33 17.50
N THR A 203 -20.76 -40.16 17.00
CA THR A 203 -19.32 -39.93 17.17
C THR A 203 -18.81 -38.88 16.18
N TYR A 204 -19.36 -38.85 14.96
CA TYR A 204 -19.08 -37.79 13.98
C TYR A 204 -19.58 -36.44 14.47
N ASP A 205 -20.80 -36.38 15.01
CA ASP A 205 -21.39 -35.16 15.55
C ASP A 205 -20.55 -34.61 16.72
N LEU A 206 -20.11 -35.48 17.62
CA LEU A 206 -19.24 -35.08 18.73
C LEU A 206 -17.89 -34.54 18.23
N ILE A 207 -17.28 -35.18 17.24
CA ILE A 207 -16.02 -34.70 16.64
C ILE A 207 -16.24 -33.33 15.98
N LEU A 208 -17.30 -33.17 15.20
CA LEU A 208 -17.64 -31.90 14.55
C LEU A 208 -17.88 -30.80 15.57
N VAL A 209 -18.60 -31.08 16.66
CA VAL A 209 -18.82 -30.15 17.77
C VAL A 209 -17.51 -29.78 18.45
N LEU A 210 -16.64 -30.75 18.73
CA LEU A 210 -15.34 -30.49 19.36
C LEU A 210 -14.42 -29.68 18.44
N VAL A 211 -14.41 -29.95 17.13
CA VAL A 211 -13.65 -29.17 16.14
C VAL A 211 -14.21 -27.75 16.03
N PHE A 212 -15.53 -27.59 16.02
CA PHE A 212 -16.18 -26.28 15.99
C PHE A 212 -15.85 -25.46 17.26
N ILE A 213 -15.97 -26.08 18.44
CA ILE A 213 -15.61 -25.46 19.72
C ILE A 213 -14.12 -25.10 19.73
N ALA A 214 -13.24 -25.99 19.29
CA ALA A 214 -11.81 -25.70 19.18
C ALA A 214 -11.53 -24.53 18.22
N GLY A 215 -12.23 -24.48 17.08
CA GLY A 215 -12.14 -23.38 16.12
C GLY A 215 -12.56 -22.02 16.68
N MET A 216 -13.48 -22.00 17.65
CA MET A 216 -13.86 -20.78 18.38
C MET A 216 -12.91 -20.44 19.53
N LEU A 217 -12.48 -21.43 20.31
CA LEU A 217 -11.69 -21.23 21.52
C LEU A 217 -10.22 -20.89 21.22
N VAL A 218 -9.65 -21.40 20.12
CA VAL A 218 -8.23 -21.17 19.77
C VAL A 218 -7.96 -19.69 19.50
N PRO A 219 -8.68 -18.98 18.61
CA PRO A 219 -8.51 -17.55 18.42
C PRO A 219 -8.82 -16.71 19.67
N LEU A 220 -9.82 -17.12 20.45
CA LEU A 220 -10.18 -16.47 21.71
C LEU A 220 -9.05 -16.59 22.75
N SER A 221 -8.39 -17.75 22.83
CA SER A 221 -7.27 -17.97 23.75
C SER A 221 -6.08 -17.05 23.43
N VAL A 222 -5.82 -16.79 22.14
CA VAL A 222 -4.78 -15.85 21.70
C VAL A 222 -5.15 -14.40 22.01
N PHE A 223 -6.42 -14.04 21.85
CA PHE A 223 -6.92 -12.73 22.29
C PHE A 223 -6.74 -12.53 23.81
N LEU A 224 -6.94 -13.57 24.63
CA LEU A 224 -6.81 -13.46 26.09
C LEU A 224 -5.36 -13.43 26.61
N LEU A 225 -4.37 -13.79 25.78
CA LEU A 225 -2.96 -13.80 26.18
C LEU A 225 -2.31 -12.41 26.04
N PRO A 226 -1.82 -11.81 27.15
CA PRO A 226 -1.15 -10.51 27.12
C PRO A 226 0.08 -10.54 26.19
N GLY A 227 0.21 -9.54 25.31
CA GLY A 227 1.32 -9.43 24.36
C GLY A 227 1.07 -10.09 22.99
N MET A 228 0.06 -10.97 22.86
CA MET A 228 -0.35 -11.51 21.56
C MET A 228 -1.42 -10.65 20.86
N GLN A 229 -2.07 -9.75 21.60
CA GLN A 229 -3.08 -8.80 21.10
C GLN A 229 -2.49 -7.68 20.23
N ALA A 230 -1.16 -7.46 20.30
CA ALA A 230 -0.44 -6.42 19.55
C ALA A 230 0.02 -6.87 18.15
N LEU A 231 -0.42 -8.06 17.71
CA LEU A 231 -0.21 -8.56 16.35
C LEU A 231 -1.02 -7.69 15.39
N GLY A 232 -0.38 -6.61 14.94
CA GLY A 232 -1.01 -5.53 14.19
C GLY A 232 -1.89 -5.99 13.04
N SER A 233 -2.94 -5.21 12.82
CA SER A 233 -3.63 -5.14 11.55
C SER A 233 -2.61 -4.80 10.44
N PHE A 234 -2.53 -5.60 9.37
CA PHE A 234 -1.82 -5.18 8.14
C PHE A 234 -2.58 -4.07 7.40
N ASP A 235 -3.81 -3.74 7.81
CA ASP A 235 -4.47 -2.51 7.39
C ASP A 235 -3.79 -1.35 8.13
N ASN A 236 -3.25 -0.36 7.41
CA ASN A 236 -2.62 0.88 7.90
C ASN A 236 -3.59 1.80 8.72
N ARG A 237 -4.43 1.22 9.58
CA ARG A 237 -5.39 1.91 10.44
C ARG A 237 -4.93 1.81 11.90
N ALA A 238 -5.18 2.87 12.66
CA ALA A 238 -5.05 2.81 14.11
C ALA A 238 -6.05 1.77 14.66
N LEU A 239 -5.59 0.95 15.61
CA LEU A 239 -6.46 -0.04 16.27
C LEU A 239 -7.45 0.69 17.17
N SER A 240 -8.72 0.28 17.15
CA SER A 240 -9.75 0.86 18.02
C SER A 240 -9.36 0.66 19.50
N PRO A 241 -9.50 1.67 20.37
CA PRO A 241 -9.20 1.55 21.79
C PRO A 241 -10.18 0.59 22.49
N ALA A 242 -9.79 0.06 23.66
CA ALA A 242 -10.72 -0.70 24.49
C ALA A 242 -11.86 0.22 24.98
N PRO A 243 -13.09 -0.28 25.09
CA PRO A 243 -14.18 0.49 25.70
C PRO A 243 -13.85 0.83 27.15
N ASP A 244 -14.10 2.07 27.55
CA ASP A 244 -13.98 2.49 28.94
C ASP A 244 -15.31 2.20 29.65
N LEU A 245 -15.34 1.18 30.50
CA LEU A 245 -16.56 0.77 31.19
C LEU A 245 -17.07 1.81 32.21
N ALA A 246 -16.26 2.78 32.61
CA ALA A 246 -16.62 3.84 33.53
C ALA A 246 -17.10 5.11 32.82
N GLU A 247 -16.53 5.44 31.66
CA GLU A 247 -16.82 6.68 30.92
C GLU A 247 -17.76 6.49 29.72
N ASP A 248 -17.77 5.32 29.09
CA ASP A 248 -18.57 5.09 27.88
C ASP A 248 -20.04 4.84 28.19
N PRO A 249 -20.99 5.45 27.43
CA PRO A 249 -22.40 5.12 27.55
C PRO A 249 -22.63 3.62 27.33
N ILE A 250 -23.43 2.99 28.20
CA ILE A 250 -23.68 1.53 28.18
C ILE A 250 -24.14 0.99 26.82
N PHE A 251 -24.83 1.81 26.02
CA PHE A 251 -25.31 1.44 24.70
C PHE A 251 -24.23 1.50 23.59
N THR A 252 -23.11 2.20 23.84
CA THR A 252 -21.95 2.30 22.92
C THR A 252 -20.87 1.26 23.20
N ILE A 253 -20.84 0.70 24.41
CA ILE A 253 -19.87 -0.32 24.83
C ILE A 253 -19.87 -1.55 23.89
N PRO A 254 -21.01 -2.11 23.44
CA PRO A 254 -20.99 -3.27 22.54
C PRO A 254 -20.34 -3.00 21.19
N GLU A 255 -20.57 -1.82 20.60
CA GLU A 255 -19.97 -1.40 19.33
C GLU A 255 -18.46 -1.22 19.49
N LYS A 256 -18.04 -0.43 20.49
CA LYS A 256 -16.62 -0.22 20.81
C LYS A 256 -15.89 -1.52 21.14
N PHE A 257 -16.52 -2.42 21.89
CA PHE A 257 -15.97 -3.73 22.17
C PHE A 257 -15.83 -4.57 20.90
N SER A 258 -16.82 -4.54 20.00
CA SER A 258 -16.78 -5.27 18.74
C SER A 258 -15.61 -4.79 17.87
N GLU A 259 -15.44 -3.47 17.72
CA GLU A 259 -14.29 -2.91 17.01
C GLU A 259 -12.95 -3.29 17.68
N TYR A 260 -12.86 -3.15 19.00
CA TYR A 260 -11.67 -3.51 19.78
C TYR A 260 -11.29 -5.00 19.59
N PHE A 261 -12.29 -5.88 19.61
CA PHE A 261 -12.13 -7.32 19.45
C PHE A 261 -11.79 -7.70 18.01
N GLU A 262 -12.49 -7.15 17.01
CA GLU A 262 -12.23 -7.38 15.59
C GLU A 262 -10.80 -6.97 15.19
N ASP A 263 -10.22 -6.01 15.89
CA ASP A 263 -8.85 -5.52 15.68
C ASP A 263 -7.78 -6.43 16.29
N ARG A 264 -8.13 -7.21 17.32
CA ARG A 264 -7.18 -7.96 18.17
C ARG A 264 -7.47 -9.46 18.24
N PHE A 265 -8.48 -9.93 17.54
CA PHE A 265 -8.82 -11.35 17.47
C PHE A 265 -7.63 -12.16 16.94
N GLY A 266 -7.26 -13.22 17.67
CA GLY A 266 -6.13 -14.07 17.31
C GLY A 266 -6.29 -14.63 15.90
N PHE A 267 -5.21 -14.61 15.12
CA PHE A 267 -5.17 -15.15 13.75
C PHE A 267 -6.07 -14.46 12.72
N ARG A 268 -6.57 -13.26 13.03
CA ARG A 268 -7.40 -12.47 12.11
C ARG A 268 -6.79 -12.41 10.71
N ASN A 269 -5.51 -12.10 10.62
CA ASN A 269 -4.81 -11.87 9.38
C ASN A 269 -4.74 -13.13 8.51
N GLU A 270 -4.36 -14.25 9.11
CA GLU A 270 -4.29 -15.56 8.47
C GLU A 270 -5.67 -16.06 8.04
N LEU A 271 -6.70 -15.81 8.85
CA LEU A 271 -8.08 -16.17 8.53
C LEU A 271 -8.64 -15.33 7.38
N ILE A 272 -8.31 -14.03 7.33
CA ILE A 272 -8.65 -13.17 6.20
C ILE A 272 -7.94 -13.64 4.94
N GLU A 273 -6.63 -13.89 4.98
CA GLU A 273 -5.87 -14.42 3.83
C GLU A 273 -6.46 -15.74 3.33
N MET A 274 -6.69 -16.70 4.24
CA MET A 274 -7.26 -18.00 3.87
C MET A 274 -8.65 -17.85 3.26
N ASN A 275 -9.51 -16.99 3.83
CA ASN A 275 -10.83 -16.72 3.27
C ASN A 275 -10.74 -16.04 1.88
N ASN A 276 -9.82 -15.10 1.70
CA ASN A 276 -9.59 -14.42 0.44
C ASN A 276 -9.10 -15.40 -0.63
N ASP A 277 -8.12 -16.24 -0.29
CA ASP A 277 -7.60 -17.30 -1.15
C ASP A 277 -8.66 -18.31 -1.55
N LEU A 278 -9.45 -18.80 -0.59
CA LEU A 278 -10.54 -19.74 -0.87
C LEU A 278 -11.56 -19.11 -1.83
N LYS A 279 -12.00 -17.87 -1.57
CA LYS A 279 -12.95 -17.16 -2.43
C LYS A 279 -12.39 -16.90 -3.83
N ALA A 280 -11.14 -16.43 -3.92
CA ALA A 280 -10.51 -16.10 -5.19
C ALA A 280 -10.21 -17.36 -6.01
N LYS A 281 -9.55 -18.37 -5.42
CA LYS A 281 -9.05 -19.56 -6.14
C LYS A 281 -10.14 -20.58 -6.44
N LEU A 282 -11.08 -20.82 -5.52
CA LEU A 282 -12.14 -21.82 -5.72
C LEU A 282 -13.38 -21.26 -6.42
N PHE A 283 -13.72 -20.00 -6.15
CA PHE A 283 -14.98 -19.43 -6.59
C PHE A 283 -14.83 -18.24 -7.55
N ASN A 284 -13.61 -17.74 -7.81
CA ASN A 284 -13.35 -16.52 -8.57
C ASN A 284 -14.15 -15.32 -8.03
N MET A 285 -14.24 -15.22 -6.69
CA MET A 285 -14.99 -14.20 -5.98
C MET A 285 -14.08 -13.34 -5.10
N SER A 286 -14.36 -12.05 -5.07
CA SER A 286 -13.74 -11.15 -4.10
C SER A 286 -14.31 -11.35 -2.71
N ALA A 287 -13.47 -11.34 -1.69
CA ALA A 287 -13.91 -11.27 -0.30
C ALA A 287 -14.46 -9.88 0.09
N ILE A 288 -14.09 -8.85 -0.67
CA ILE A 288 -14.46 -7.44 -0.48
C ILE A 288 -15.02 -6.85 -1.78
N PRO A 289 -16.14 -7.38 -2.34
CA PRO A 289 -16.66 -7.01 -3.66
C PRO A 289 -17.05 -5.52 -3.80
N ASN A 290 -17.29 -4.84 -2.68
CA ASN A 290 -17.57 -3.42 -2.61
C ASN A 290 -16.31 -2.53 -2.75
N ARG A 291 -15.11 -3.13 -2.78
CA ARG A 291 -13.83 -2.42 -2.96
C ARG A 291 -13.03 -2.94 -4.15
N VAL A 292 -13.00 -4.26 -4.33
CA VAL A 292 -12.32 -4.91 -5.46
C VAL A 292 -13.22 -6.00 -6.03
N GLN A 293 -13.38 -6.06 -7.35
CA GLN A 293 -14.04 -7.16 -8.04
C GLN A 293 -13.03 -8.00 -8.83
N ILE A 294 -13.20 -9.33 -8.79
CA ILE A 294 -12.40 -10.26 -9.59
C ILE A 294 -13.12 -10.48 -10.92
N GLY A 295 -12.49 -10.05 -12.01
CA GLY A 295 -12.91 -10.26 -13.38
C GLY A 295 -12.43 -11.59 -13.96
N LYS A 296 -12.42 -11.67 -15.28
CA LYS A 296 -11.87 -12.79 -16.05
C LYS A 296 -10.36 -12.65 -16.18
N GLU A 297 -9.66 -13.77 -16.41
CA GLU A 297 -8.24 -13.78 -16.79
C GLU A 297 -7.31 -13.01 -15.83
N GLY A 298 -7.62 -13.04 -14.53
CA GLY A 298 -6.82 -12.39 -13.49
C GLY A 298 -6.99 -10.86 -13.41
N TRP A 299 -7.92 -10.26 -14.15
CA TRP A 299 -8.20 -8.84 -14.05
C TRP A 299 -8.94 -8.52 -12.76
N LEU A 300 -8.41 -7.58 -11.99
CA LEU A 300 -9.04 -7.02 -10.79
C LEU A 300 -9.60 -5.63 -11.11
N TYR A 301 -10.73 -5.25 -10.53
CA TYR A 301 -11.34 -3.94 -10.76
C TYR A 301 -11.60 -3.22 -9.45
N PHE A 302 -11.19 -1.96 -9.37
CA PHE A 302 -11.58 -1.11 -8.25
C PHE A 302 -13.09 -0.83 -8.30
N THR A 303 -13.77 -1.08 -7.19
CA THR A 303 -15.21 -0.88 -7.02
C THR A 303 -15.58 -0.05 -5.79
N GLY A 304 -14.57 0.39 -5.03
CA GLY A 304 -14.70 1.26 -3.87
C GLY A 304 -15.21 2.67 -4.21
N GLU A 305 -15.48 3.46 -3.18
CA GLU A 305 -15.84 4.89 -3.30
C GLU A 305 -17.01 5.16 -4.26
N GLY A 306 -17.99 4.24 -4.30
CA GLY A 306 -19.14 4.35 -5.21
C GLY A 306 -18.84 4.06 -6.68
N SER A 307 -17.59 3.72 -7.05
CA SER A 307 -17.17 3.52 -8.43
C SER A 307 -18.01 2.47 -9.17
N MET A 308 -18.33 1.35 -8.50
CA MET A 308 -19.20 0.32 -9.09
C MET A 308 -20.58 0.86 -9.47
N LYS A 309 -21.23 1.58 -8.55
CA LYS A 309 -22.59 2.06 -8.75
C LYS A 309 -22.64 3.19 -9.78
N ASP A 310 -21.71 4.11 -9.69
CA ASP A 310 -21.79 5.41 -10.35
C ASP A 310 -21.14 5.41 -11.74
N TYR A 311 -20.05 4.67 -11.91
CA TYR A 311 -19.23 4.72 -13.12
C TYR A 311 -19.21 3.39 -13.88
N ILE A 312 -19.28 2.23 -13.21
CA ILE A 312 -19.35 0.94 -13.91
C ILE A 312 -20.80 0.61 -14.33
N LEU A 313 -21.75 0.71 -13.40
CA LEU A 313 -23.15 0.36 -13.63
C LEU A 313 -24.02 1.55 -14.06
N ASN A 314 -23.48 2.78 -14.01
CA ASN A 314 -24.17 4.04 -14.32
C ASN A 314 -25.54 4.21 -13.61
N ARG A 315 -25.67 3.77 -12.35
CA ARG A 315 -26.96 3.78 -11.63
C ARG A 315 -27.34 5.14 -11.05
N ASN A 316 -26.38 6.06 -10.94
CA ASN A 316 -26.60 7.41 -10.43
C ASN A 316 -26.16 8.44 -11.49
N PRO A 317 -26.93 8.67 -12.57
CA PRO A 317 -26.61 9.75 -13.51
C PRO A 317 -26.58 11.12 -12.81
N PHE A 318 -25.87 12.09 -13.38
CA PHE A 318 -25.94 13.46 -12.89
C PHE A 318 -27.29 14.07 -13.25
N THR A 319 -27.82 14.87 -12.33
CA THR A 319 -28.96 15.73 -12.58
C THR A 319 -28.52 16.96 -13.39
N ASN A 320 -29.46 17.58 -14.12
CA ASN A 320 -29.17 18.85 -14.83
C ASN A 320 -28.64 19.95 -13.91
N LYS A 321 -29.04 19.94 -12.63
CA LYS A 321 -28.55 20.90 -11.62
C LYS A 321 -27.08 20.65 -11.26
N GLU A 322 -26.68 19.38 -11.17
CA GLU A 322 -25.27 19.02 -10.94
C GLU A 322 -24.42 19.31 -12.17
N LEU A 323 -24.92 19.04 -13.38
CA LEU A 323 -24.24 19.38 -14.62
C LEU A 323 -24.03 20.90 -14.77
N GLU A 324 -25.06 21.70 -14.45
CA GLU A 324 -24.93 23.17 -14.43
C GLU A 324 -23.88 23.62 -13.39
N LYS A 325 -23.85 23.02 -12.18
CA LYS A 325 -22.81 23.34 -11.19
C LYS A 325 -21.40 23.02 -11.70
N ILE A 326 -21.20 21.84 -12.29
CA ILE A 326 -19.92 21.45 -12.88
C ILE A 326 -19.49 22.46 -13.94
N TYR A 327 -20.39 22.82 -14.86
CA TYR A 327 -20.13 23.84 -15.88
C TYR A 327 -19.72 25.18 -15.25
N GLN A 328 -20.46 25.68 -14.25
CA GLN A 328 -20.13 26.95 -13.59
C GLN A 328 -18.78 26.90 -12.89
N THR A 329 -18.44 25.81 -12.20
CA THR A 329 -17.12 25.64 -11.57
C THR A 329 -16.00 25.72 -12.59
N LEU A 330 -16.11 24.98 -13.69
CA LEU A 330 -15.07 24.94 -14.73
C LEU A 330 -14.98 26.27 -15.49
N LEU A 331 -16.11 26.94 -15.75
CA LEU A 331 -16.17 28.25 -16.38
C LEU A 331 -15.47 29.32 -15.53
N LEU A 332 -15.74 29.36 -14.22
CA LEU A 332 -15.11 30.33 -13.32
C LEU A 332 -13.58 30.12 -13.25
N ARG A 333 -13.12 28.87 -13.20
CA ARG A 333 -11.69 28.52 -13.28
C ARG A 333 -11.07 29.02 -14.58
N SER A 334 -11.69 28.70 -15.70
CA SER A 334 -11.22 29.12 -17.02
C SER A 334 -11.09 30.64 -17.11
N GLN A 335 -12.14 31.39 -16.75
CA GLN A 335 -12.15 32.85 -16.84
C GLN A 335 -11.12 33.51 -15.92
N TRP A 336 -10.91 32.97 -14.73
CA TRP A 336 -9.93 33.50 -13.78
C TRP A 336 -8.49 33.24 -14.23
N LEU A 337 -8.20 32.05 -14.78
CA LEU A 337 -6.90 31.74 -15.37
C LEU A 337 -6.63 32.59 -16.62
N GLU A 338 -7.63 32.74 -17.49
CA GLU A 338 -7.53 33.55 -18.71
C GLU A 338 -7.22 35.03 -18.41
N LYS A 339 -7.85 35.61 -17.37
CA LYS A 339 -7.55 36.98 -16.91
C LYS A 339 -6.09 37.18 -16.49
N GLN A 340 -5.40 36.11 -16.10
CA GLN A 340 -3.97 36.12 -15.73
C GLN A 340 -3.06 35.73 -16.90
N GLY A 341 -3.63 35.48 -18.09
CA GLY A 341 -2.88 35.02 -19.26
C GLY A 341 -2.45 33.55 -19.19
N ILE A 342 -3.05 32.75 -18.29
CA ILE A 342 -2.68 31.36 -18.04
C ILE A 342 -3.55 30.44 -18.90
N LYS A 343 -2.93 29.53 -19.64
CA LYS A 343 -3.64 28.51 -20.44
C LYS A 343 -4.10 27.35 -19.56
N TYR A 344 -5.33 26.87 -19.78
CA TYR A 344 -5.96 25.85 -18.96
C TYR A 344 -6.29 24.60 -19.78
N TYR A 345 -5.92 23.42 -19.27
CA TYR A 345 -6.20 22.12 -19.90
C TYR A 345 -6.76 21.14 -18.88
N ILE A 346 -7.64 20.26 -19.32
CA ILE A 346 -8.21 19.20 -18.48
C ILE A 346 -7.99 17.86 -19.17
N MET A 347 -7.33 16.92 -18.49
CA MET A 347 -7.21 15.54 -18.92
C MET A 347 -7.96 14.62 -17.96
N ILE A 348 -8.75 13.73 -18.53
CA ILE A 348 -9.56 12.80 -17.75
C ILE A 348 -9.12 11.37 -18.09
N PRO A 349 -8.19 10.78 -17.32
CA PRO A 349 -7.89 9.36 -17.43
C PRO A 349 -9.17 8.52 -17.26
N PRO A 350 -9.41 7.50 -18.09
CA PRO A 350 -10.52 6.59 -17.92
C PRO A 350 -10.23 5.56 -16.82
N ILE A 351 -11.27 5.06 -16.16
CA ILE A 351 -11.19 3.88 -15.31
C ILE A 351 -10.98 2.65 -16.18
N LYS A 352 -10.27 1.67 -15.60
CA LYS A 352 -9.97 0.40 -16.26
C LYS A 352 -11.21 -0.33 -16.77
N ALA A 353 -12.35 -0.19 -16.09
CA ALA A 353 -13.63 -0.79 -16.48
C ALA A 353 -14.20 -0.27 -17.81
N HIS A 354 -13.93 0.99 -18.18
CA HIS A 354 -14.34 1.55 -19.47
C HIS A 354 -13.41 1.14 -20.62
N VAL A 355 -12.14 0.94 -20.32
CA VAL A 355 -11.15 0.51 -21.32
C VAL A 355 -11.25 -0.99 -21.57
N TYR A 356 -11.46 -1.79 -20.52
CA TYR A 356 -11.53 -3.26 -20.56
C TYR A 356 -12.85 -3.80 -19.99
N PRO A 357 -14.01 -3.48 -20.58
CA PRO A 357 -15.29 -4.04 -20.12
C PRO A 357 -15.39 -5.56 -20.36
N GLU A 358 -14.66 -6.11 -21.32
CA GLU A 358 -14.69 -7.53 -21.70
C GLU A 358 -14.26 -8.49 -20.57
N TYR A 359 -13.37 -8.04 -19.68
CA TYR A 359 -12.89 -8.82 -18.53
C TYR A 359 -13.69 -8.56 -17.24
N LEU A 360 -14.67 -7.66 -17.24
CA LEU A 360 -15.58 -7.52 -16.10
C LEU A 360 -16.40 -8.80 -15.88
N PRO A 361 -16.82 -9.09 -14.63
CA PRO A 361 -17.85 -10.09 -14.37
C PRO A 361 -19.13 -9.81 -15.19
N PRO A 362 -19.82 -10.84 -15.72
CA PRO A 362 -21.04 -10.62 -16.50
C PRO A 362 -22.11 -9.78 -15.79
N SER A 363 -22.19 -9.85 -14.46
CA SER A 363 -23.12 -9.05 -13.65
C SER A 363 -22.82 -7.55 -13.62
N LEU A 364 -21.62 -7.14 -14.04
CA LEU A 364 -21.17 -5.74 -14.10
C LEU A 364 -21.04 -5.22 -15.53
N GLN A 365 -21.35 -6.03 -16.54
CA GLN A 365 -21.36 -5.62 -17.94
C GLN A 365 -22.72 -5.02 -18.33
N GLY A 366 -22.73 -4.17 -19.36
CA GLY A 366 -23.96 -3.70 -20.00
C GLY A 366 -24.73 -2.66 -19.19
N ALA A 367 -24.05 -1.61 -18.72
CA ALA A 367 -24.71 -0.45 -18.14
C ALA A 367 -25.75 0.14 -19.14
N LYS A 368 -26.97 0.39 -18.66
CA LYS A 368 -28.08 0.87 -19.51
C LYS A 368 -28.13 2.39 -19.64
N ASN A 369 -27.65 3.08 -18.62
CA ASN A 369 -27.62 4.54 -18.59
C ASN A 369 -26.31 5.04 -19.20
N LYS A 370 -26.36 6.28 -19.67
CA LYS A 370 -25.21 7.02 -20.16
C LYS A 370 -24.13 7.18 -19.07
N HIS A 371 -22.85 7.11 -19.44
CA HIS A 371 -21.76 7.36 -18.49
C HIS A 371 -21.79 8.82 -18.02
N ARG A 372 -21.39 9.05 -16.77
CA ARG A 372 -21.33 10.41 -16.21
C ARG A 372 -20.40 11.33 -16.99
N LEU A 373 -19.27 10.81 -17.47
CA LEU A 373 -18.35 11.58 -18.30
C LEU A 373 -19.01 12.04 -19.60
N ASP A 374 -19.76 11.17 -20.29
CA ASP A 374 -20.49 11.57 -21.50
C ASP A 374 -21.54 12.65 -21.20
N GLN A 375 -22.23 12.57 -20.05
CA GLN A 375 -23.19 13.60 -19.62
C GLN A 375 -22.49 14.96 -19.43
N VAL A 376 -21.30 14.98 -18.82
CA VAL A 376 -20.51 16.19 -18.64
C VAL A 376 -20.04 16.74 -19.98
N LEU A 377 -19.41 15.91 -20.83
CA LEU A 377 -18.87 16.34 -22.13
C LEU A 377 -19.96 16.94 -23.03
N GLU A 378 -21.11 16.28 -23.15
CA GLU A 378 -22.24 16.80 -23.95
C GLU A 378 -22.83 18.08 -23.36
N TYR A 379 -22.88 18.18 -22.04
CA TYR A 379 -23.38 19.39 -21.40
C TYR A 379 -22.43 20.58 -21.66
N LEU A 380 -21.12 20.37 -21.54
CA LEU A 380 -20.11 21.39 -21.82
C LEU A 380 -20.11 21.80 -23.29
N ASP A 381 -20.24 20.84 -24.21
CA ASP A 381 -20.39 21.10 -25.65
C ASP A 381 -21.64 21.95 -25.94
N SER A 382 -22.79 21.61 -25.32
CA SER A 382 -24.03 22.39 -25.46
C SER A 382 -23.94 23.84 -24.97
N LYS A 383 -22.93 24.15 -24.15
CA LYS A 383 -22.64 25.47 -23.59
C LYS A 383 -21.49 26.19 -24.31
N ASP A 384 -20.95 25.59 -25.38
CA ASP A 384 -19.80 26.11 -26.13
C ASP A 384 -18.56 26.35 -25.25
N PHE A 385 -18.33 25.45 -24.28
CA PHE A 385 -17.20 25.52 -23.35
C PHE A 385 -15.86 25.35 -24.08
N LYS A 386 -14.93 26.28 -23.88
CA LYS A 386 -13.72 26.43 -24.71
C LYS A 386 -12.45 25.76 -24.19
N VAL A 387 -12.43 25.33 -22.93
CA VAL A 387 -11.25 24.67 -22.36
C VAL A 387 -11.08 23.29 -23.00
N PRO A 388 -9.90 22.94 -23.51
CA PRO A 388 -9.64 21.61 -24.02
C PRO A 388 -9.84 20.53 -22.96
N ILE A 389 -10.68 19.53 -23.29
CA ILE A 389 -10.90 18.35 -22.47
C ILE A 389 -10.38 17.13 -23.22
N ILE A 390 -9.31 16.55 -22.69
CA ILE A 390 -8.60 15.43 -23.29
C ILE A 390 -9.21 14.13 -22.74
N ASP A 391 -10.07 13.52 -23.56
CA ASP A 391 -10.69 12.22 -23.31
C ASP A 391 -9.90 11.10 -24.01
N LEU A 392 -9.29 10.22 -23.21
CA LEU A 392 -8.43 9.15 -23.72
C LEU A 392 -9.20 7.89 -24.16
N ARG A 393 -10.53 7.82 -23.99
CA ARG A 393 -11.29 6.58 -24.18
C ARG A 393 -11.22 6.03 -25.60
N GLU A 394 -11.42 6.86 -26.62
CA GLU A 394 -11.33 6.40 -28.02
C GLU A 394 -9.89 6.06 -28.41
N LEU A 395 -8.89 6.82 -27.96
CA LEU A 395 -7.48 6.47 -28.16
C LEU A 395 -7.17 5.09 -27.55
N TYR A 396 -7.59 4.88 -26.30
CA TYR A 396 -7.29 3.65 -25.56
C TYR A 396 -8.01 2.44 -26.13
N LYS A 397 -9.23 2.62 -26.65
CA LYS A 397 -9.98 1.57 -27.36
C LYS A 397 -9.25 1.05 -28.60
N GLU A 398 -8.53 1.93 -29.30
CA GLU A 398 -7.71 1.55 -30.44
C GLU A 398 -6.35 0.98 -30.00
N LYS A 399 -5.67 1.65 -29.08
CA LYS A 399 -4.32 1.28 -28.64
C LYS A 399 -4.28 -0.01 -27.81
N LYS A 400 -5.36 -0.36 -27.10
CA LYS A 400 -5.44 -1.63 -26.36
C LYS A 400 -5.37 -2.88 -27.25
N LYS A 401 -5.63 -2.74 -28.55
CA LYS A 401 -5.51 -3.83 -29.54
C LYS A 401 -4.05 -4.20 -29.82
N ILE A 402 -3.12 -3.30 -29.50
CA ILE A 402 -1.68 -3.48 -29.73
C ILE A 402 -1.03 -4.05 -28.47
N ARG A 403 -1.33 -3.47 -27.30
CA ARG A 403 -0.75 -3.86 -26.01
C ARG A 403 -1.71 -3.52 -24.88
N GLU A 404 -1.62 -4.28 -23.78
CA GLU A 404 -2.29 -3.91 -22.53
C GLU A 404 -1.88 -2.49 -22.09
N LEU A 405 -2.85 -1.67 -21.70
CA LEU A 405 -2.67 -0.28 -21.27
C LEU A 405 -2.78 -0.12 -19.75
N TYR A 406 -3.28 -1.16 -19.08
CA TYR A 406 -3.48 -1.19 -17.62
C TYR A 406 -2.89 -2.46 -17.05
N TYR A 407 -2.51 -2.39 -15.78
CA TYR A 407 -2.14 -3.55 -15.01
C TYR A 407 -3.38 -4.36 -14.63
N LYS A 408 -3.30 -5.69 -14.68
CA LYS A 408 -4.42 -6.58 -14.34
C LYS A 408 -4.82 -6.45 -12.87
N SER A 409 -3.82 -6.47 -11.99
CA SER A 409 -3.95 -6.53 -10.55
C SER A 409 -3.85 -5.18 -9.82
N ASP A 410 -3.88 -4.06 -10.55
CA ASP A 410 -3.72 -2.70 -10.01
C ASP A 410 -4.77 -1.76 -10.62
N THR A 411 -5.19 -0.69 -9.94
CA THR A 411 -6.15 0.27 -10.53
C THR A 411 -5.53 1.08 -11.67
N HIS A 412 -4.23 1.33 -11.68
CA HIS A 412 -3.57 2.25 -12.59
C HIS A 412 -3.37 1.69 -14.00
N TRP A 413 -3.19 2.61 -14.95
CA TRP A 413 -2.56 2.28 -16.23
C TRP A 413 -1.15 1.69 -16.01
N ASN A 414 -0.63 0.99 -17.00
CA ASN A 414 0.79 0.66 -17.04
C ASN A 414 1.60 1.81 -17.66
N ILE A 415 2.94 1.66 -17.66
CA ILE A 415 3.85 2.68 -18.21
C ILE A 415 3.52 3.04 -19.66
N TYR A 416 3.07 2.07 -20.47
CA TYR A 416 2.70 2.32 -21.86
C TYR A 416 1.39 3.10 -22.00
N GLY A 417 0.34 2.75 -21.25
CA GLY A 417 -0.89 3.55 -21.19
C GLY A 417 -0.61 4.98 -20.71
N ALA A 418 0.21 5.13 -19.67
CA ALA A 418 0.65 6.41 -19.15
C ALA A 418 1.42 7.24 -20.19
N PHE A 419 2.27 6.59 -20.99
CA PHE A 419 3.01 7.24 -22.07
C PHE A 419 2.07 7.82 -23.13
N LEU A 420 1.06 7.06 -23.55
CA LEU A 420 0.05 7.55 -24.51
C LEU A 420 -0.74 8.75 -23.95
N ALA A 421 -1.07 8.73 -22.65
CA ALA A 421 -1.71 9.87 -21.99
C ALA A 421 -0.79 11.10 -22.00
N TYR A 422 0.48 10.94 -21.63
CA TYR A 422 1.48 12.01 -21.71
C TYR A 422 1.58 12.61 -23.12
N GLN A 423 1.57 11.77 -24.17
CA GLN A 423 1.65 12.24 -25.55
C GLN A 423 0.44 13.09 -25.93
N GLU A 424 -0.79 12.67 -25.61
CA GLU A 424 -1.97 13.49 -25.92
C GLU A 424 -2.01 14.79 -25.11
N LEU A 425 -1.57 14.79 -23.84
CA LEU A 425 -1.49 16.03 -23.05
C LEU A 425 -0.55 17.06 -23.70
N LEU A 426 0.66 16.62 -24.02
CA LEU A 426 1.69 17.51 -24.57
C LEU A 426 1.39 17.89 -26.02
N LYS A 427 0.73 17.03 -26.78
CA LYS A 427 0.22 17.37 -28.12
C LYS A 427 -0.81 18.47 -28.07
N GLU A 428 -1.75 18.44 -27.13
CA GLU A 428 -2.76 19.48 -26.95
C GLU A 428 -2.10 20.80 -26.49
N ILE A 429 -1.22 20.74 -25.48
CA ILE A 429 -0.44 21.92 -25.03
C ILE A 429 0.42 22.48 -26.17
N GLY A 430 1.01 21.60 -26.98
CA GLY A 430 1.85 21.94 -28.13
C GLY A 430 1.13 22.72 -29.23
N MET A 431 -0.21 22.70 -29.27
CA MET A 431 -0.98 23.54 -30.21
C MET A 431 -0.87 25.03 -29.88
N ASP A 432 -0.77 25.37 -28.59
CA ASP A 432 -0.55 26.74 -28.11
C ASP A 432 0.95 27.04 -27.90
N PHE A 433 1.74 26.02 -27.56
CA PHE A 433 3.17 26.14 -27.23
C PHE A 433 4.02 25.15 -28.04
N PRO A 434 4.34 25.42 -29.33
CA PRO A 434 4.99 24.47 -30.22
C PRO A 434 6.35 23.92 -29.76
N GLN A 435 7.03 24.61 -28.84
CA GLN A 435 8.26 24.17 -28.19
C GLN A 435 8.06 22.98 -27.22
N VAL A 436 6.81 22.72 -26.83
CA VAL A 436 6.39 21.63 -25.93
C VAL A 436 5.92 20.44 -26.76
N ALA A 437 6.84 19.81 -27.49
CA ALA A 437 6.54 18.63 -28.30
C ALA A 437 6.80 17.34 -27.51
N PRO A 438 5.87 16.36 -27.50
CA PRO A 438 6.09 15.10 -26.81
C PRO A 438 7.17 14.25 -27.49
N TYR A 439 7.85 13.43 -26.69
CA TYR A 439 8.67 12.35 -27.19
C TYR A 439 7.82 11.29 -27.93
N SER A 440 8.45 10.65 -28.89
CA SER A 440 7.92 9.53 -29.66
C SER A 440 8.25 8.18 -29.01
N GLU A 441 7.63 7.09 -29.47
CA GLU A 441 8.01 5.75 -29.00
C GLU A 441 9.46 5.40 -29.40
N ASP A 442 9.97 5.97 -30.50
CA ASP A 442 11.32 5.74 -31.01
C ASP A 442 12.41 6.33 -30.10
N ASP A 443 12.05 7.23 -29.19
CA ASP A 443 12.93 7.78 -28.15
C ASP A 443 13.14 6.81 -26.98
N TYR A 444 12.51 5.63 -27.02
CA TYR A 444 12.54 4.65 -25.94
C TYR A 444 12.88 3.24 -26.44
N LYS A 445 13.67 2.53 -25.63
CA LYS A 445 13.78 1.08 -25.70
C LYS A 445 12.69 0.44 -24.84
N ILE A 446 11.77 -0.26 -25.49
CA ILE A 446 10.68 -0.95 -24.80
C ILE A 446 11.10 -2.39 -24.46
N VAL A 447 10.95 -2.78 -23.20
CA VAL A 447 11.30 -4.11 -22.69
C VAL A 447 10.18 -4.65 -21.83
N GLU A 448 9.79 -5.91 -22.02
CA GLU A 448 8.85 -6.59 -21.12
C GLU A 448 9.62 -7.31 -20.02
N GLY A 449 9.12 -7.26 -18.79
CA GLY A 449 9.75 -7.92 -17.67
C GLY A 449 8.78 -8.21 -16.54
N ILE A 450 9.09 -9.23 -15.75
CA ILE A 450 8.28 -9.58 -14.57
C ILE A 450 8.67 -8.65 -13.42
N ASN A 451 7.69 -7.89 -12.93
CA ASN A 451 7.79 -7.12 -11.71
C ASN A 451 7.35 -8.00 -10.53
N LYS A 452 8.07 -7.89 -9.39
CA LYS A 452 7.69 -8.56 -8.15
C LYS A 452 6.58 -7.81 -7.39
N PHE A 453 6.14 -6.66 -7.89
CA PHE A 453 5.01 -5.92 -7.35
C PHE A 453 3.69 -6.54 -7.81
N SER A 454 2.82 -6.83 -6.86
CA SER A 454 1.52 -7.49 -7.03
C SER A 454 0.45 -6.56 -7.58
N GLY A 455 0.50 -5.26 -7.30
CA GLY A 455 -0.55 -4.29 -7.67
C GLY A 455 -1.44 -3.94 -6.47
N ASP A 456 -1.93 -2.70 -6.42
CA ASP A 456 -2.70 -2.23 -5.26
C ASP A 456 -4.01 -2.99 -5.02
N LEU A 457 -4.70 -3.47 -6.06
CA LEU A 457 -5.91 -4.28 -5.92
C LEU A 457 -5.60 -5.69 -5.43
N ALA A 458 -4.46 -6.27 -5.82
CA ALA A 458 -4.00 -7.54 -5.27
C ALA A 458 -3.59 -7.39 -3.81
N ASP A 459 -2.95 -6.28 -3.44
CA ASP A 459 -2.62 -5.97 -2.04
C ASP A 459 -3.89 -5.80 -1.19
N MET A 460 -4.92 -5.11 -1.70
CA MET A 460 -6.24 -5.02 -1.04
C MET A 460 -6.91 -6.39 -0.83
N LEU A 461 -6.67 -7.35 -1.74
CA LEU A 461 -7.19 -8.72 -1.62
C LEU A 461 -6.25 -9.65 -0.85
N ARG A 462 -5.02 -9.21 -0.50
CA ARG A 462 -3.97 -10.04 0.11
C ARG A 462 -3.65 -11.28 -0.73
N LEU A 463 -3.49 -11.07 -2.03
CA LEU A 463 -3.14 -12.09 -3.03
C LEU A 463 -1.72 -11.86 -3.61
N ASP A 464 -0.85 -11.23 -2.83
CA ASP A 464 0.43 -10.65 -3.24
C ASP A 464 1.48 -11.69 -3.69
N ASP A 465 1.47 -12.89 -3.12
CA ASP A 465 2.44 -13.95 -3.48
C ASP A 465 2.13 -14.65 -4.83
N ASP A 466 0.89 -14.59 -5.31
CA ASP A 466 0.44 -15.33 -6.50
C ASP A 466 0.34 -14.47 -7.78
N GLN A 467 0.34 -13.14 -7.65
CA GLN A 467 0.10 -12.20 -8.75
C GLN A 467 1.39 -11.48 -9.14
N LYS A 468 2.32 -12.18 -9.80
CA LYS A 468 3.47 -11.49 -10.42
C LYS A 468 2.98 -10.68 -11.62
N ARG A 469 3.25 -9.37 -11.61
CA ARG A 469 2.82 -8.44 -12.66
C ARG A 469 3.82 -8.45 -13.82
N THR A 470 3.32 -8.55 -15.04
CA THR A 470 4.14 -8.27 -16.24
C THR A 470 4.11 -6.77 -16.50
N ASP A 471 5.29 -6.17 -16.54
CA ASP A 471 5.48 -4.76 -16.80
C ASP A 471 6.08 -4.56 -18.18
N VAL A 472 5.64 -3.48 -18.82
CA VAL A 472 6.25 -2.94 -20.03
C VAL A 472 7.08 -1.75 -19.60
N TYR A 473 8.39 -1.92 -19.58
CA TYR A 473 9.34 -0.86 -19.24
C TYR A 473 9.67 -0.05 -20.49
N MET A 474 9.66 1.27 -20.36
CA MET A 474 10.09 2.19 -21.40
C MET A 474 11.36 2.89 -20.94
N HIS A 475 12.51 2.39 -21.37
CA HIS A 475 13.81 2.96 -21.03
C HIS A 475 14.16 4.07 -22.03
N PRO A 476 14.31 5.32 -21.59
CA PRO A 476 14.64 6.40 -22.51
C PRO A 476 16.03 6.17 -23.12
N LEU A 477 16.18 6.44 -24.42
CA LEU A 477 17.47 6.32 -25.10
C LEU A 477 18.45 7.43 -24.69
N ILE A 478 17.90 8.57 -24.25
CA ILE A 478 18.65 9.69 -23.68
C ILE A 478 18.33 9.75 -22.18
N PRO A 479 19.34 9.87 -21.29
CA PRO A 479 19.08 10.00 -19.86
C PRO A 479 18.16 11.18 -19.54
N PRO A 480 17.20 11.02 -18.60
CA PRO A 480 16.39 12.13 -18.11
C PRO A 480 17.27 13.26 -17.55
N ARG A 481 16.89 14.50 -17.81
CA ARG A 481 17.60 15.72 -17.39
C ARG A 481 16.88 16.45 -16.27
N ALA A 482 15.55 16.33 -16.18
CA ALA A 482 14.78 17.00 -15.17
C ALA A 482 15.11 16.47 -13.77
N GLU A 483 15.30 17.40 -12.83
CA GLU A 483 15.69 17.10 -11.46
C GLU A 483 14.55 17.44 -10.50
N ARG A 484 14.38 16.61 -9.47
CA ARG A 484 13.40 16.84 -8.41
C ARG A 484 14.02 17.70 -7.31
N GLN A 485 13.30 18.74 -6.88
CA GLN A 485 13.74 19.59 -5.77
C GLN A 485 13.73 18.79 -4.45
N LYS A 486 14.83 18.87 -3.68
CA LYS A 486 15.01 18.07 -2.45
C LYS A 486 14.19 18.54 -1.24
N ASN A 487 13.75 19.80 -1.22
CA ASN A 487 13.08 20.44 -0.07
C ASN A 487 11.60 20.73 -0.37
N GLU A 488 10.79 19.68 -0.52
CA GLU A 488 9.35 19.84 -0.72
C GLU A 488 8.65 20.29 0.57
N LYS A 489 7.85 21.36 0.48
CA LYS A 489 6.99 21.79 1.58
C LYS A 489 5.74 20.90 1.61
N LYS A 490 5.39 20.37 2.79
CA LYS A 490 4.03 19.87 3.04
C LYS A 490 3.07 21.06 2.93
N LEU A 491 2.06 20.94 2.08
CA LEU A 491 1.01 21.94 1.99
C LEU A 491 0.14 21.89 3.26
N PHE A 492 -0.47 23.02 3.64
CA PHE A 492 -1.11 23.20 4.95
C PHE A 492 -2.32 22.28 5.20
N ASN A 493 -2.30 21.60 6.36
CA ASN A 493 -3.44 21.23 7.23
C ASN A 493 -4.74 20.63 6.63
N HIS A 494 -4.72 20.01 5.45
CA HIS A 494 -5.81 19.13 5.03
C HIS A 494 -5.45 17.66 5.29
N LYS A 495 -6.31 16.99 6.07
CA LYS A 495 -6.17 15.56 6.38
C LYS A 495 -6.33 14.79 5.07
N PHE A 496 -5.23 14.19 4.61
CA PHE A 496 -5.04 13.39 3.40
C PHE A 496 -4.80 14.23 2.13
N TYR A 497 -3.63 14.00 1.51
CA TYR A 497 -3.17 14.48 0.19
C TYR A 497 -2.58 15.91 0.12
N ASP A 498 -1.42 16.15 0.75
CA ASP A 498 -0.72 17.44 0.63
C ASP A 498 0.78 17.23 0.33
N TYR A 499 1.07 16.68 -0.86
CA TYR A 499 2.43 16.56 -1.38
C TYR A 499 2.57 17.37 -2.66
N LYS A 500 3.47 18.36 -2.61
CA LYS A 500 3.87 19.21 -3.74
C LYS A 500 5.16 18.66 -4.32
N ILE A 501 5.12 18.17 -5.55
CA ILE A 501 6.32 17.75 -6.28
C ILE A 501 6.76 18.90 -7.16
N VAL A 502 8.05 19.22 -7.08
CA VAL A 502 8.66 20.26 -7.91
C VAL A 502 9.77 19.63 -8.75
N MET A 503 9.66 19.81 -10.06
CA MET A 503 10.67 19.42 -11.04
C MET A 503 11.21 20.67 -11.73
N GLU A 504 12.52 20.70 -11.94
CA GLU A 504 13.22 21.75 -12.70
C GLU A 504 14.02 21.09 -13.81
N LEU A 505 14.07 21.74 -14.98
CA LEU A 505 14.85 21.26 -16.12
C LEU A 505 16.08 22.16 -16.31
N PRO A 506 17.27 21.71 -15.90
CA PRO A 506 18.50 22.46 -16.12
C PRO A 506 18.72 22.74 -17.61
N ASP A 507 19.16 23.96 -17.93
CA ASP A 507 19.42 24.42 -19.29
C ASP A 507 18.21 24.22 -20.23
N SER A 508 16.99 24.44 -19.71
CA SER A 508 15.77 24.39 -20.51
C SER A 508 15.86 25.32 -21.73
N SER A 509 15.37 24.85 -22.87
CA SER A 509 15.31 25.63 -24.12
C SER A 509 14.13 26.62 -24.14
N ASN A 510 13.30 26.61 -23.10
CA ASN A 510 12.17 27.51 -22.90
C ASN A 510 12.08 27.93 -21.43
N ASN A 511 11.24 28.92 -21.13
CA ASN A 511 11.00 29.43 -19.77
C ASN A 511 9.59 29.10 -19.25
N LEU A 512 8.93 28.10 -19.83
CA LEU A 512 7.53 27.79 -19.51
C LEU A 512 7.41 27.10 -18.15
N LYS A 513 6.42 27.53 -17.38
CA LYS A 513 6.07 26.97 -16.09
C LYS A 513 4.72 26.26 -16.14
N LEU A 514 4.72 25.01 -15.71
CA LEU A 514 3.51 24.17 -15.64
C LEU A 514 3.11 23.93 -14.18
N LEU A 515 1.82 24.13 -13.87
CA LEU A 515 1.21 23.68 -12.63
C LEU A 515 0.16 22.59 -12.92
N VAL A 516 0.26 21.45 -12.25
CA VAL A 516 -0.64 20.31 -12.45
C VAL A 516 -1.36 19.95 -11.16
N TYR A 517 -2.69 20.01 -11.17
CA TYR A 517 -3.52 19.37 -10.14
C TYR A 517 -3.77 17.93 -10.55
N ARG A 518 -3.58 17.00 -9.62
CA ARG A 518 -3.48 15.58 -9.97
C ARG A 518 -3.94 14.61 -8.89
N ASP A 519 -4.07 13.36 -9.32
CA ASP A 519 -4.14 12.18 -8.44
C ASP A 519 -2.93 11.24 -8.67
N SER A 520 -3.08 9.96 -8.31
CA SER A 520 -2.03 8.94 -8.44
C SER A 520 -1.69 8.55 -9.88
N TYR A 521 -2.56 8.79 -10.87
CA TYR A 521 -2.32 8.44 -12.27
C TYR A 521 -1.14 9.23 -12.85
N THR A 522 -1.03 10.50 -12.48
CA THR A 522 0.02 11.42 -12.95
C THR A 522 1.42 11.01 -12.47
N ASN A 523 1.56 10.12 -11.47
CA ASN A 523 2.87 9.64 -11.02
C ASN A 523 3.74 9.09 -12.17
N TYR A 524 3.12 8.43 -13.16
CA TYR A 524 3.83 7.88 -14.32
C TYR A 524 4.14 8.92 -15.41
N LEU A 525 3.49 10.08 -15.35
CA LEU A 525 3.61 11.19 -16.30
C LEU A 525 4.69 12.17 -15.86
N ILE A 526 4.84 12.40 -14.55
CA ILE A 526 5.74 13.41 -13.97
C ILE A 526 7.13 13.40 -14.63
N PRO A 527 7.87 12.27 -14.69
CA PRO A 527 9.23 12.29 -15.22
C PRO A 527 9.30 12.65 -16.71
N LYS A 528 8.24 12.40 -17.47
CA LYS A 528 8.19 12.70 -18.90
C LYS A 528 7.76 14.13 -19.15
N ILE A 529 6.74 14.60 -18.44
CA ILE A 529 6.27 15.99 -18.53
C ILE A 529 7.40 16.95 -18.16
N ALA A 530 8.14 16.67 -17.09
CA ALA A 530 9.20 17.53 -16.58
C ALA A 530 10.33 17.80 -17.59
N GLU A 531 10.49 16.97 -18.62
CA GLU A 531 11.51 17.16 -19.67
C GLU A 531 11.17 18.26 -20.69
N HIS A 532 9.98 18.89 -20.59
CA HIS A 532 9.51 19.89 -21.56
C HIS A 532 9.29 21.30 -20.99
N PHE A 533 9.39 21.46 -19.68
CA PHE A 533 9.14 22.73 -18.99
C PHE A 533 10.37 23.12 -18.18
N ASP A 534 10.67 24.43 -18.15
CA ASP A 534 11.70 24.99 -17.26
C ASP A 534 11.44 24.59 -15.81
N ARG A 535 10.16 24.64 -15.43
CA ARG A 535 9.66 24.24 -14.13
C ARG A 535 8.29 23.59 -14.25
N SER A 536 8.11 22.46 -13.59
CA SER A 536 6.78 21.86 -13.43
C SER A 536 6.49 21.51 -11.96
N VAL A 537 5.28 21.85 -11.53
CA VAL A 537 4.82 21.67 -10.16
C VAL A 537 3.58 20.81 -10.17
N TYR A 538 3.54 19.79 -9.31
CA TYR A 538 2.45 18.83 -9.23
C TYR A 538 1.86 18.83 -7.83
N ILE A 539 0.62 19.31 -7.72
CA ILE A 539 -0.14 19.37 -6.49
C ILE A 539 -1.01 18.13 -6.40
N TRP A 540 -0.77 17.27 -5.41
CA TRP A 540 -1.67 16.14 -5.12
C TRP A 540 -2.95 16.68 -4.48
N SER A 541 -3.85 17.24 -5.28
CA SER A 541 -5.15 17.70 -4.81
C SER A 541 -6.18 17.47 -5.87
N ARG A 542 -7.36 17.02 -5.43
CA ARG A 542 -8.55 16.91 -6.25
C ARG A 542 -9.35 18.23 -6.30
N THR A 543 -8.94 19.19 -5.49
CA THR A 543 -9.55 20.51 -5.41
C THR A 543 -8.59 21.55 -5.98
N PHE A 544 -9.10 22.36 -6.90
CA PHE A 544 -8.39 23.51 -7.43
C PHE A 544 -8.14 24.57 -6.34
N ASN A 545 -6.89 25.00 -6.17
CA ASN A 545 -6.51 25.99 -5.16
C ASN A 545 -5.80 27.18 -5.82
N TYR A 546 -6.52 28.27 -6.07
CA TYR A 546 -5.98 29.48 -6.69
C TYR A 546 -4.74 30.05 -5.99
N ASN A 547 -4.54 29.81 -4.68
CA ASN A 547 -3.34 30.28 -3.99
C ASN A 547 -2.06 29.61 -4.54
N GLU A 548 -2.12 28.34 -4.94
CA GLU A 548 -0.96 27.66 -5.57
C GLU A 548 -0.65 28.28 -6.93
N VAL A 549 -1.68 28.74 -7.66
CA VAL A 549 -1.49 29.42 -8.94
C VAL A 549 -0.83 30.78 -8.72
N LEU A 550 -1.26 31.53 -7.70
CA LEU A 550 -0.66 32.82 -7.35
C LEU A 550 0.79 32.68 -6.83
N GLU A 551 1.08 31.61 -6.09
CA GLU A 551 2.43 31.32 -5.57
C GLU A 551 3.39 30.88 -6.67
N GLU A 552 2.98 29.94 -7.54
CA GLU A 552 3.86 29.38 -8.56
C GLU A 552 3.94 30.23 -9.84
N GLN A 553 2.93 31.08 -10.10
CA GLN A 553 2.83 31.93 -11.28
C GLN A 553 3.09 31.13 -12.59
N PRO A 554 2.30 30.08 -12.87
CA PRO A 554 2.51 29.25 -14.04
C PRO A 554 2.02 29.93 -15.33
N ASP A 555 2.59 29.55 -16.48
CA ASP A 555 2.04 29.91 -17.79
C ASP A 555 0.89 28.97 -18.19
N ILE A 556 0.94 27.73 -17.68
CA ILE A 556 0.01 26.66 -18.01
C ILE A 556 -0.46 25.98 -16.73
N VAL A 557 -1.77 25.75 -16.64
CA VAL A 557 -2.40 24.90 -15.62
C VAL A 557 -3.05 23.70 -16.28
N ALA A 558 -2.78 22.50 -15.75
CA ALA A 558 -3.44 21.27 -16.15
C ALA A 558 -4.14 20.58 -14.96
N GLU A 559 -5.40 20.18 -15.13
CA GLU A 559 -6.07 19.23 -14.23
C GLU A 559 -5.99 17.82 -14.83
N VAL A 560 -5.27 16.89 -14.19
CA VAL A 560 -5.13 15.49 -14.64
C VAL A 560 -5.71 14.57 -13.57
N MET A 561 -6.99 14.24 -13.70
CA MET A 561 -7.75 13.54 -12.67
C MET A 561 -8.65 12.46 -13.25
N LEU A 562 -8.61 11.28 -12.65
CA LEU A 562 -9.37 10.12 -13.08
C LEU A 562 -10.87 10.42 -13.13
N GLU A 563 -11.57 9.86 -14.13
CA GLU A 563 -12.99 10.16 -14.37
C GLU A 563 -13.91 9.91 -13.16
N ARG A 564 -13.53 9.03 -12.22
CA ARG A 564 -14.33 8.79 -11.01
C ARG A 564 -14.37 10.00 -10.06
N PHE A 565 -13.51 11.00 -10.26
CA PHE A 565 -13.44 12.22 -9.45
C PHE A 565 -14.14 13.43 -10.08
N ILE A 566 -14.74 13.31 -11.27
CA ILE A 566 -15.45 14.45 -11.92
C ILE A 566 -16.64 14.97 -11.10
N HIS A 567 -17.20 14.15 -10.21
CA HIS A 567 -18.24 14.57 -9.28
C HIS A 567 -17.75 15.63 -8.27
N GLU A 568 -16.44 15.70 -8.00
CA GLU A 568 -15.85 16.68 -7.09
C GLU A 568 -15.90 18.11 -7.67
N TRP A 569 -16.13 18.27 -8.99
CA TRP A 569 -16.39 19.59 -9.59
C TRP A 569 -17.73 20.22 -9.18
N ILE A 570 -18.67 19.43 -8.63
CA ILE A 570 -19.96 19.94 -8.13
C ILE A 570 -19.75 20.90 -6.94
N ASP A 571 -18.82 20.55 -6.06
CA ASP A 571 -18.50 21.31 -4.84
C ASP A 571 -17.08 21.91 -4.89
N GLY A 572 -16.40 21.79 -6.03
CA GLY A 572 -15.04 22.24 -6.23
C GLY A 572 -14.88 23.72 -5.91
N ASN A 573 -13.97 24.03 -4.98
CA ASN A 573 -13.76 25.39 -4.49
C ASN A 573 -13.54 26.41 -5.62
N PHE A 574 -14.26 27.52 -5.50
CA PHE A 574 -13.82 28.84 -5.90
C PHE A 574 -13.92 29.71 -4.64
N PRO A 575 -12.97 30.60 -4.33
CA PRO A 575 -13.22 31.60 -3.30
C PRO A 575 -14.48 32.36 -3.72
N LYS A 576 -15.37 32.64 -2.76
CA LYS A 576 -16.38 33.67 -2.97
C LYS A 576 -15.61 34.94 -3.28
N ILE A 577 -15.53 35.31 -4.57
CA ILE A 577 -14.94 36.57 -5.02
C ILE A 577 -15.62 37.65 -4.18
N LYS A 578 -14.88 38.30 -3.29
CA LYS A 578 -15.38 39.54 -2.71
C LYS A 578 -15.48 40.52 -3.88
N PRO A 579 -16.58 41.28 -4.05
CA PRO A 579 -16.81 42.11 -5.24
C PRO A 579 -15.82 43.27 -5.49
N GLU A 580 -14.63 43.26 -4.88
CA GLU A 580 -13.68 44.37 -4.89
C GLU A 580 -12.25 44.01 -5.34
N ASP A 581 -12.01 42.76 -5.77
CA ASP A 581 -10.82 42.34 -6.54
C ASP A 581 -11.26 41.86 -7.94
#